data_AF-A0A8D2ZNY1-F1
#
_entry.id   AF-A0A8D2ZNY1-F1
#
_cell.length_a   1.000
_cell.length_b   1.000
_cell.length_c   1.000
_cell.angle_alpha   90.00
_cell.angle_beta   90.00
_cell.angle_gamma   90.00
#
_symmetry.space_group_name_H-M   'P 1'
#
loop_
_entity.id
_entity.type
_entity.pdbx_description
1 polymer ?
#
loop_
_entity_poly.entity_id
_entity_poly.type
_entity_poly.pdbx_seq_one_letter_code
_entity_poly.pdbx_strand_id
1 'polypeptide(L)'
;MEIFDGQTEESRPRKKRRNVLHCACVKVDTFTFGDSHSGNAPHTSPTHTFGSGAGPKGKPVRLVLDPSARPEISAFASAVANMSLSPWTYRDSCVESRLPRRISHAQCLTSGCLSLQGGGEDASLEAKPIHYQVLVLHRRNKRRGRKARQRYDFRLGTEVITVGCTCVRPSVVPLR
;
A
#
# COMPACT_ATOMS: atom_id res chain seq x y z
N MET A 1 -12.23 67.04 -22.90
CA MET A 1 -11.53 67.04 -21.60
C MET A 1 -12.03 65.82 -20.86
N GLU A 2 -11.08 64.98 -20.43
CA GLU A 2 -11.29 63.63 -19.87
C GLU A 2 -12.14 63.68 -18.58
N ILE A 3 -12.73 62.56 -18.12
CA ILE A 3 -12.08 61.63 -17.20
C ILE A 3 -12.92 60.34 -17.05
N PHE A 4 -12.23 59.19 -17.00
CA PHE A 4 -12.68 57.84 -16.63
C PHE A 4 -12.97 57.72 -15.12
N ASP A 5 -13.81 56.74 -14.73
CA ASP A 5 -13.75 55.87 -13.53
C ASP A 5 -15.17 55.54 -13.02
N GLY A 6 -15.53 54.33 -12.58
CA GLY A 6 -14.76 53.13 -12.36
C GLY A 6 -15.70 51.93 -12.14
N GLN A 7 -15.27 50.75 -12.61
CA GLN A 7 -15.92 49.48 -12.29
C GLN A 7 -15.46 49.01 -10.92
N THR A 8 -16.40 48.77 -10.02
CA THR A 8 -16.17 48.09 -8.74
C THR A 8 -15.98 46.59 -9.01
N GLU A 9 -14.75 46.09 -8.93
CA GLU A 9 -14.45 44.65 -8.92
C GLU A 9 -14.76 44.05 -7.53
N GLU A 10 -15.83 43.25 -7.48
CA GLU A 10 -16.13 42.33 -6.38
C GLU A 10 -15.05 41.24 -6.31
N SER A 11 -14.17 41.34 -5.31
CA SER A 11 -13.05 40.44 -5.09
C SER A 11 -13.51 38.98 -4.86
N ARG A 12 -13.26 38.09 -5.83
CA ARG A 12 -13.42 36.64 -5.65
C ARG A 12 -12.47 36.14 -4.54
N PRO A 13 -12.94 35.31 -3.59
CA PRO A 13 -12.07 34.71 -2.59
C PRO A 13 -11.06 33.77 -3.26
N ARG A 14 -9.78 34.01 -3.02
CA ARG A 14 -8.67 33.14 -3.42
C ARG A 14 -8.92 31.72 -2.90
N LYS A 15 -9.26 30.80 -3.81
CA LYS A 15 -9.32 29.36 -3.57
C LYS A 15 -7.95 28.92 -3.06
N LYS A 16 -7.84 28.75 -1.74
CA LYS A 16 -6.66 28.21 -1.06
C LYS A 16 -6.42 26.81 -1.63
N ARG A 17 -5.43 26.69 -2.53
CA ARG A 17 -5.01 25.40 -3.08
C ARG A 17 -4.56 24.56 -1.89
N ARG A 18 -5.42 23.63 -1.46
CA ARG A 18 -5.01 22.55 -0.58
C ARG A 18 -3.95 21.79 -1.38
N ASN A 19 -2.69 21.90 -0.97
CA ASN A 19 -1.64 20.98 -1.43
C ASN A 19 -1.98 19.61 -0.87
N VAL A 20 -2.92 18.92 -1.53
CA VAL A 20 -3.06 17.49 -1.41
C VAL A 20 -1.83 16.95 -2.12
N LEU A 21 -0.84 16.44 -1.37
CA LEU A 21 0.19 15.60 -1.95
C LEU A 21 -0.54 14.39 -2.54
N HIS A 22 -0.91 14.49 -3.81
CA HIS A 22 -1.23 13.30 -4.60
C HIS A 22 -0.01 12.40 -4.50
N CYS A 23 -0.22 11.16 -4.07
CA CYS A 23 0.81 10.14 -4.12
C CYS A 23 1.14 9.98 -5.61
N ALA A 24 2.17 10.68 -6.08
CA ALA A 24 2.53 10.70 -7.49
C ALA A 24 2.99 9.28 -7.82
N CYS A 25 2.17 8.56 -8.59
CA CYS A 25 2.63 7.42 -9.35
C CYS A 25 3.69 7.95 -10.32
N VAL A 26 4.96 7.92 -9.90
CA VAL A 26 6.06 8.08 -10.83
C VAL A 26 5.90 6.92 -11.80
N LYS A 27 5.61 7.25 -13.07
CA LYS A 27 5.50 6.28 -14.16
C LYS A 27 6.78 5.43 -14.12
N VAL A 28 6.61 4.11 -14.03
CA VAL A 28 7.73 3.20 -14.23
C VAL A 28 8.00 3.22 -15.72
N ASP A 29 9.10 3.85 -16.14
CA ASP A 29 9.50 3.87 -17.55
C ASP A 29 9.70 2.43 -18.03
N THR A 30 8.90 2.04 -19.03
CA THR A 30 9.03 0.77 -19.75
C THR A 30 10.37 0.76 -20.48
N PHE A 31 11.32 -0.06 -20.03
CA PHE A 31 12.54 -0.35 -20.76
C PHE A 31 12.30 -1.53 -21.71
N THR A 32 12.41 -1.30 -23.01
CA THR A 32 12.50 -2.36 -24.02
C THR A 32 13.85 -3.07 -23.88
N PHE A 33 13.83 -4.40 -23.87
CA PHE A 33 15.05 -5.22 -23.84
C PHE A 33 15.21 -5.86 -25.22
N GLY A 34 16.34 -5.58 -25.89
CA GLY A 34 16.71 -6.21 -27.14
C GLY A 34 17.20 -7.65 -26.92
N ASP A 35 16.87 -8.52 -27.87
CA ASP A 35 17.27 -9.93 -27.90
C ASP A 35 18.79 -10.10 -28.01
N SER A 36 19.32 -11.14 -27.37
CA SER A 36 20.68 -11.61 -27.59
C SER A 36 20.71 -13.13 -27.47
N HIS A 37 21.06 -13.78 -28.58
CA HIS A 37 21.19 -15.22 -28.79
C HIS A 37 22.42 -15.84 -28.11
N SER A 38 22.36 -17.17 -27.94
CA SER A 38 23.45 -18.17 -27.97
C SER A 38 24.17 -18.56 -26.66
N GLY A 39 24.19 -19.89 -26.42
CA GLY A 39 25.35 -20.59 -25.82
C GLY A 39 25.01 -21.62 -24.74
N ASN A 40 24.85 -22.90 -25.12
CA ASN A 40 24.81 -24.05 -24.20
C ASN A 40 26.23 -24.60 -23.98
N ALA A 41 26.63 -24.87 -22.73
CA ALA A 41 27.81 -25.67 -22.37
C ALA A 41 27.66 -26.28 -20.96
N PRO A 42 28.35 -27.40 -20.65
CA PRO A 42 27.76 -28.52 -19.91
C PRO A 42 28.06 -28.57 -18.40
N HIS A 43 27.21 -29.34 -17.72
CA HIS A 43 27.24 -29.61 -16.28
C HIS A 43 28.47 -30.40 -15.85
N THR A 44 29.18 -29.89 -14.84
CA THR A 44 30.10 -30.66 -13.99
C THR A 44 29.76 -30.38 -12.53
N SER A 45 29.52 -31.46 -11.78
CA SER A 45 29.18 -31.43 -10.34
C SER A 45 30.46 -31.51 -9.51
N PRO A 46 30.68 -30.64 -8.51
CA PRO A 46 31.66 -30.89 -7.47
C PRO A 46 31.03 -31.24 -6.13
N THR A 47 31.66 -32.26 -5.53
CA THR A 47 31.56 -32.85 -4.20
C THR A 47 31.33 -31.85 -3.06
N HIS A 48 30.42 -32.19 -2.14
CA HIS A 48 30.13 -31.41 -0.94
C HIS A 48 31.14 -31.71 0.19
N THR A 49 31.92 -30.71 0.57
CA THR A 49 32.68 -30.69 1.84
C THR A 49 31.95 -29.80 2.84
N PHE A 50 31.61 -30.35 4.00
CA PHE A 50 30.84 -29.70 5.06
C PHE A 50 31.73 -28.70 5.82
N GLY A 51 31.35 -27.40 5.80
CA GLY A 51 32.05 -26.33 6.51
C GLY A 51 31.08 -25.23 6.98
N SER A 52 31.10 -25.00 8.28
CA SER A 52 30.33 -24.08 9.14
C SER A 52 29.40 -23.02 8.51
N GLY A 53 28.09 -23.15 8.81
CA GLY A 53 27.30 -22.08 9.44
C GLY A 53 27.14 -20.73 8.71
N ALA A 54 26.62 -20.74 7.49
CA ALA A 54 25.94 -19.58 6.91
C ALA A 54 24.44 -19.87 6.85
N GLY A 55 23.62 -19.08 7.56
CA GLY A 55 22.16 -19.16 7.39
C GLY A 55 21.78 -19.09 5.90
N PRO A 56 20.68 -19.73 5.47
CA PRO A 56 20.41 -19.96 4.05
C PRO A 56 20.44 -18.64 3.27
N LYS A 57 21.52 -18.42 2.52
CA LYS A 57 21.64 -17.29 1.60
C LYS A 57 20.73 -17.60 0.42
N GLY A 58 19.48 -17.16 0.50
CA GLY A 58 18.51 -17.29 -0.59
C GLY A 58 19.12 -16.76 -1.89
N LYS A 59 19.02 -17.55 -2.97
CA LYS A 59 19.52 -17.14 -4.28
C LYS A 59 18.68 -15.95 -4.77
N PRO A 60 19.29 -14.89 -5.32
CA PRO A 60 18.52 -13.80 -5.91
C PRO A 60 17.74 -14.34 -7.13
N VAL A 61 16.45 -14.00 -7.20
CA VAL A 61 15.55 -14.40 -8.30
C VAL A 61 15.26 -13.17 -9.16
N ARG A 62 15.09 -13.37 -10.47
CA ARG A 62 14.62 -12.32 -11.38
C ARG A 62 13.17 -11.98 -11.04
N LEU A 63 12.94 -10.77 -10.56
CA LEU A 63 11.60 -10.26 -10.30
C LEU A 63 11.04 -9.61 -11.58
N VAL A 64 9.87 -10.06 -12.01
CA VAL A 64 9.06 -9.40 -13.04
C VAL A 64 7.84 -8.81 -12.34
N LEU A 65 7.70 -7.49 -12.41
CA LEU A 65 6.56 -6.78 -11.85
C LEU A 65 5.53 -6.57 -12.94
N ASP A 66 4.30 -7.01 -12.70
CA ASP A 66 3.17 -6.71 -13.58
C ASP A 66 2.66 -5.29 -13.29
N PRO A 67 2.77 -4.33 -14.23
CA PRO A 67 2.31 -2.96 -14.03
C PRO A 67 0.78 -2.82 -13.92
N SER A 68 0.03 -3.85 -14.32
CA SER A 68 -1.44 -3.86 -14.30
C SER A 68 -2.01 -4.21 -12.91
N ALA A 69 -1.20 -4.83 -12.04
CA ALA A 69 -1.56 -5.15 -10.66
C ALA A 69 -1.57 -3.89 -9.78
N ARG A 70 -2.62 -3.07 -9.91
CA ARG A 70 -2.84 -1.88 -9.07
C ARG A 70 -3.72 -2.25 -7.88
N PRO A 71 -3.22 -2.15 -6.64
CA PRO A 71 -4.05 -2.33 -5.46
C PRO A 71 -4.87 -1.05 -5.24
N GLU A 72 -5.96 -0.91 -5.98
CA GLU A 72 -6.95 0.13 -5.76
C GLU A 72 -8.10 -0.45 -4.95
N ILE A 73 -8.66 0.36 -4.03
CA ILE A 73 -9.88 -0.01 -3.32
C ILE A 73 -11.02 -0.01 -4.34
N SER A 74 -11.64 -1.16 -4.56
CA SER A 74 -12.83 -1.25 -5.41
C SER A 74 -13.99 -0.46 -4.79
N ALA A 75 -14.84 0.14 -5.62
CA ALA A 75 -16.07 0.80 -5.18
C ALA A 75 -16.93 -0.12 -4.29
N PHE A 76 -16.90 -1.43 -4.56
CA PHE A 76 -17.57 -2.45 -3.74
C PHE A 76 -17.05 -2.49 -2.30
N ALA A 77 -15.73 -2.42 -2.11
CA ALA A 77 -15.13 -2.42 -0.78
C ALA A 77 -15.50 -1.16 0.02
N SER A 78 -15.58 0.00 -0.64
CA SER A 78 -16.07 1.24 -0.02
C SER A 78 -17.55 1.17 0.35
N ALA A 79 -18.39 0.53 -0.48
CA ALA A 79 -19.80 0.33 -0.16
C ALA A 79 -19.97 -0.57 1.07
N VAL A 80 -19.22 -1.68 1.15
CA VAL A 80 -19.22 -2.56 2.32
C VAL A 80 -18.78 -1.82 3.59
N ALA A 81 -17.76 -0.97 3.50
CA ALA A 81 -17.27 -0.17 4.63
C ALA A 81 -18.35 0.73 5.24
N ASN A 82 -19.20 1.33 4.39
CA ASN A 82 -20.28 2.22 4.83
C ASN A 82 -21.53 1.48 5.30
N MET A 83 -21.80 0.27 4.78
CA MET A 83 -22.98 -0.53 5.14
C MET A 83 -22.75 -1.47 6.32
N SER A 84 -21.52 -1.56 6.82
CA SER A 84 -21.15 -2.40 7.97
C SER A 84 -21.74 -1.85 9.28
N LEU A 85 -22.12 -2.74 10.20
CA LEU A 85 -22.46 -2.37 11.59
C LEU A 85 -21.27 -1.82 12.35
N SER A 86 -20.05 -2.20 11.98
CA SER A 86 -18.82 -1.56 12.46
C SER A 86 -18.19 -0.82 11.28
N PRO A 87 -18.64 0.40 10.95
CA PRO A 87 -18.19 1.12 9.76
C PRO A 87 -16.73 1.56 9.86
N TRP A 88 -16.06 1.68 8.72
CA TRP A 88 -14.67 2.15 8.66
C TRP A 88 -14.43 3.11 7.50
N THR A 89 -13.36 3.90 7.62
CA THR A 89 -12.79 4.66 6.50
C THR A 89 -11.40 4.13 6.16
N TYR A 90 -10.85 4.53 5.02
CA TYR A 90 -9.51 4.15 4.61
C TYR A 90 -8.53 5.32 4.74
N ARG A 91 -7.37 5.03 5.35
CA ARG A 91 -6.23 5.92 5.42
C ARG A 91 -5.05 5.31 4.67
N ASP A 92 -4.54 6.03 3.68
CA ASP A 92 -3.40 5.59 2.89
C ASP A 92 -2.08 5.80 3.64
N SER A 93 -1.21 4.78 3.59
CA SER A 93 0.22 4.87 3.88
C SER A 93 1.00 4.87 2.56
N CYS A 94 1.82 5.89 2.34
CA CYS A 94 2.71 5.97 1.16
C CYS A 94 4.17 5.84 1.62
N VAL A 95 4.84 4.77 1.18
CA VAL A 95 6.26 4.49 1.48
C VAL A 95 7.04 4.37 0.18
N GLU A 96 7.96 5.30 -0.06
CA GLU A 96 8.70 5.41 -1.33
C GLU A 96 9.59 4.20 -1.64
N SER A 97 10.13 3.58 -0.59
CA SER A 97 11.03 2.44 -0.67
C SER A 97 10.29 1.09 -0.66
N ARG A 98 8.97 1.06 -0.87
CA ARG A 98 8.15 -0.16 -0.80
C ARG A 98 7.32 -0.34 -2.06
N LEU A 99 7.06 -1.57 -2.47
CA LEU A 99 6.00 -1.93 -3.40
C LEU A 99 4.98 -2.85 -2.70
N PRO A 100 3.67 -2.60 -2.85
CA PRO A 100 3.09 -1.38 -3.41
C PRO A 100 3.43 -0.15 -2.55
N ARG A 101 3.66 1.00 -3.21
CA ARG A 101 4.03 2.25 -2.52
C ARG A 101 2.90 2.72 -1.62
N ARG A 102 1.67 2.72 -2.15
CA ARG A 102 0.45 3.06 -1.42
C ARG A 102 -0.20 1.79 -0.89
N ILE A 103 -0.53 1.77 0.40
CA ILE A 103 -1.34 0.74 1.06
C ILE A 103 -2.42 1.44 1.86
N SER A 104 -3.67 1.05 1.67
CA SER A 104 -4.79 1.61 2.43
C SER A 104 -5.04 0.79 3.70
N HIS A 105 -5.15 1.48 4.83
CA HIS A 105 -5.48 0.87 6.12
C HIS A 105 -6.89 1.30 6.54
N ALA A 106 -7.74 0.34 6.87
CA ALA A 106 -9.04 0.62 7.46
C ALA A 106 -8.90 1.20 8.87
N GLN A 107 -9.74 2.18 9.18
CA GLN A 107 -9.86 2.83 10.49
C GLN A 107 -11.33 2.78 10.90
N CYS A 108 -11.62 2.08 12.00
CA CYS A 108 -12.98 2.00 12.52
C CYS A 108 -13.46 3.40 12.92
N LEU A 109 -14.68 3.76 12.52
CA LEU A 109 -15.27 5.07 12.81
C LEU A 109 -15.93 5.10 14.19
N THR A 110 -16.24 3.94 14.75
CA THR A 110 -16.93 3.75 16.03
C THR A 110 -16.12 2.85 16.95
N SER A 111 -16.37 2.95 18.25
CA SER A 111 -15.79 2.04 19.26
C SER A 111 -16.61 0.77 19.43
N GLY A 112 -17.94 0.88 19.32
CA GLY A 112 -18.93 -0.17 19.33
C GLY A 112 -19.59 -0.34 17.97
N CYS A 113 -20.58 -1.21 17.91
CA CYS A 113 -21.31 -1.52 16.68
C CYS A 113 -22.60 -0.73 16.59
N LEU A 114 -22.96 -0.25 15.42
CA LEU A 114 -24.23 0.42 15.19
C LEU A 114 -25.40 -0.52 15.48
N SER A 115 -26.37 -0.03 16.24
CA SER A 115 -27.63 -0.72 16.50
C SER A 115 -28.51 -0.68 15.26
N LEU A 116 -29.19 -1.80 14.99
CA LEU A 116 -30.17 -1.90 13.90
C LEU A 116 -31.36 -0.95 14.07
N GLN A 117 -31.63 -0.51 15.29
CA GLN A 117 -32.77 0.35 15.62
C GLN A 117 -32.46 1.85 15.47
N GLY A 118 -31.26 2.21 15.00
CA GLY A 118 -30.89 3.61 14.72
C GLY A 118 -30.55 4.45 15.96
N GLY A 119 -30.40 3.82 17.13
CA GLY A 119 -30.14 4.49 18.41
C GLY A 119 -28.67 4.80 18.73
N GLY A 120 -27.75 4.67 17.77
CA GLY A 120 -26.30 4.81 17.99
C GLY A 120 -25.59 3.47 18.17
N GLU A 121 -24.54 3.44 19.00
CA GLU A 121 -23.74 2.23 19.25
C GLU A 121 -24.41 1.30 20.27
N ASP A 122 -24.44 0.00 19.97
CA ASP A 122 -24.79 -1.08 20.90
C ASP A 122 -23.63 -1.33 21.86
N ALA A 123 -23.83 -0.97 23.14
CA ALA A 123 -22.83 -1.11 24.20
C ALA A 123 -22.46 -2.58 24.52
N SER A 124 -23.21 -3.56 24.02
CA SER A 124 -22.90 -4.98 24.20
C SER A 124 -21.91 -5.52 23.16
N LEU A 125 -21.54 -4.70 22.17
CA LEU A 125 -20.68 -5.08 21.05
C LEU A 125 -19.51 -4.10 20.88
N GLU A 126 -18.38 -4.61 20.40
CA GLU A 126 -17.20 -3.81 20.10
C GLU A 126 -16.87 -3.86 18.61
N ALA A 127 -16.56 -2.71 18.02
CA ALA A 127 -15.98 -2.63 16.70
C ALA A 127 -14.47 -2.86 16.78
N LYS A 128 -13.97 -3.91 16.12
CA LYS A 128 -12.54 -4.26 16.11
C LYS A 128 -11.96 -4.29 14.71
N PRO A 129 -10.69 -3.84 14.54
CA PRO A 129 -10.00 -3.92 13.27
C PRO A 129 -9.70 -5.38 12.87
N ILE A 130 -9.88 -5.70 11.60
CA ILE A 130 -9.47 -6.97 10.98
C ILE A 130 -8.07 -6.78 10.40
N HIS A 131 -7.12 -7.56 10.89
CA HIS A 131 -5.73 -7.51 10.44
C HIS A 131 -5.45 -8.56 9.36
N TYR A 132 -4.62 -8.21 8.38
CA TYR A 132 -4.16 -9.10 7.32
C TYR A 132 -2.67 -8.89 7.05
N GLN A 133 -1.93 -9.98 6.81
CA GLN A 133 -0.52 -9.94 6.48
C GLN A 133 -0.34 -9.90 4.96
N VAL A 134 0.16 -8.78 4.43
CA VAL A 134 0.43 -8.60 3.01
C VAL A 134 1.90 -8.79 2.70
N LEU A 135 2.19 -9.26 1.47
CA LEU A 135 3.53 -9.28 0.93
C LEU A 135 3.91 -7.91 0.38
N VAL A 136 5.12 -7.48 0.68
CA VAL A 136 5.69 -6.21 0.21
C VAL A 136 7.11 -6.42 -0.29
N LEU A 137 7.55 -5.55 -1.20
CA LEU A 137 8.93 -5.54 -1.68
C LEU A 137 9.60 -4.24 -1.25
N HIS A 138 10.67 -4.35 -0.45
CA HIS A 138 11.45 -3.20 -0.02
C HIS A 138 12.63 -2.94 -0.95
N ARG A 139 12.68 -1.74 -1.51
CA ARG A 139 13.78 -1.23 -2.33
C ARG A 139 14.99 -0.95 -1.45
N ARG A 140 16.12 -1.58 -1.74
CA ARG A 140 17.42 -1.33 -1.12
C ARG A 140 18.38 -0.72 -2.13
N ASN A 141 18.95 0.43 -1.78
CA ASN A 141 19.93 1.12 -2.60
C ASN A 141 21.24 0.34 -2.56
N LYS A 142 21.76 -0.07 -3.72
CA LYS A 142 23.16 -0.49 -3.81
C LYS A 142 24.01 0.77 -3.91
N ARG A 143 24.82 1.03 -2.88
CA ARG A 143 25.89 2.02 -3.00
C ARG A 143 26.85 1.54 -4.10
N ARG A 144 26.98 2.29 -5.19
CA ARG A 144 28.08 2.14 -6.14
C ARG A 144 28.58 3.53 -6.52
N GLY A 145 29.90 3.62 -6.71
CA GLY A 145 30.64 4.88 -6.88
C GLY A 145 30.14 5.78 -8.01
N ARG A 146 30.74 6.97 -8.08
CA ARG A 146 30.33 8.20 -8.81
C ARG A 146 29.89 8.07 -10.28
N LYS A 147 29.95 6.90 -10.92
CA LYS A 147 29.59 6.66 -12.34
C LYS A 147 28.62 5.50 -12.58
N ALA A 148 28.06 4.85 -11.56
CA ALA A 148 27.12 3.75 -11.75
C ALA A 148 25.67 4.25 -11.84
N ARG A 149 24.92 3.83 -12.88
CA ARG A 149 23.45 3.95 -12.91
C ARG A 149 22.90 3.41 -11.58
N GLN A 150 22.00 4.14 -10.93
CA GLN A 150 21.43 3.68 -9.65
C GLN A 150 20.76 2.32 -9.85
N ARG A 151 21.31 1.29 -9.22
CA ARG A 151 20.73 -0.06 -9.19
C ARG A 151 20.15 -0.30 -7.81
N TYR A 152 18.94 -0.82 -7.78
CA TYR A 152 18.25 -1.20 -6.56
C TYR A 152 18.00 -2.69 -6.54
N ASP A 153 18.08 -3.29 -5.35
CA ASP A 153 17.60 -4.65 -5.12
C ASP A 153 16.28 -4.58 -4.35
N PHE A 154 15.39 -5.52 -4.64
CA PHE A 154 14.19 -5.72 -3.82
C PHE A 154 14.43 -6.83 -2.81
N ARG A 155 13.95 -6.62 -1.58
CA ARG A 155 13.81 -7.69 -0.59
C ARG A 155 12.33 -7.93 -0.33
N LEU A 156 11.94 -9.19 -0.43
CA LEU A 156 10.61 -9.63 -0.02
C LEU A 156 10.46 -9.48 1.50
N GLY A 157 9.30 -8.98 1.92
CA GLY A 157 8.92 -8.81 3.31
C GLY A 157 7.41 -8.94 3.47
N THR A 158 6.96 -8.79 4.71
CA THR A 158 5.54 -8.81 5.07
C THR A 158 5.20 -7.63 5.95
N GLU A 159 4.01 -7.08 5.77
CA GLU A 159 3.47 -6.03 6.64
C GLU A 159 2.06 -6.40 7.10
N VAL A 160 1.71 -6.01 8.32
CA VAL A 160 0.34 -6.16 8.85
C VAL A 160 -0.45 -4.90 8.50
N ILE A 161 -1.58 -5.08 7.83
CA ILE A 161 -2.48 -4.01 7.46
C ILE A 161 -3.86 -4.25 8.08
N THR A 162 -4.66 -3.21 8.17
CA THR A 162 -6.06 -3.33 8.58
C THR A 162 -6.92 -3.26 7.33
N VAL A 163 -7.74 -4.29 7.07
CA VAL A 163 -8.53 -4.39 5.83
C VAL A 163 -9.98 -3.94 5.99
N GLY A 164 -10.48 -3.98 7.22
CA GLY A 164 -11.83 -3.55 7.60
C GLY A 164 -12.02 -3.59 9.10
N CYS A 165 -13.25 -3.43 9.55
CA CYS A 165 -13.64 -3.62 10.95
C CYS A 165 -14.78 -4.64 11.04
N THR A 166 -14.90 -5.30 12.19
CA THR A 166 -15.97 -6.27 12.46
C THR A 166 -16.55 -6.07 13.85
N CYS A 167 -17.75 -6.59 14.05
CA CYS A 167 -18.46 -6.59 15.33
C CYS A 167 -18.16 -7.86 16.12
N VAL A 168 -17.71 -7.68 17.36
CA VAL A 168 -17.42 -8.78 18.27
C VAL A 168 -18.14 -8.59 19.60
N ARG A 169 -18.38 -9.70 20.29
CA ARG A 169 -18.76 -9.66 21.70
C ARG A 169 -17.52 -9.45 22.57
N PRO A 170 -17.58 -8.64 23.64
CA PRO A 170 -16.47 -8.45 24.58
C PRO A 170 -16.00 -9.76 25.23
N SER A 171 -16.90 -10.74 25.39
CA SER A 171 -16.60 -12.05 25.97
C SER A 171 -16.96 -13.20 25.04
N VAL A 172 -16.12 -14.25 25.05
CA VAL A 172 -16.40 -15.52 24.37
C VAL A 172 -17.53 -16.22 25.09
N VAL A 173 -18.59 -16.58 24.38
CA VAL A 173 -19.61 -17.50 24.89
C VAL A 173 -19.14 -18.91 24.56
N PRO A 174 -18.82 -19.76 25.54
CA PRO A 174 -18.44 -21.15 25.27
C PRO A 174 -19.58 -21.86 24.53
N LEU A 175 -19.24 -22.60 23.47
CA LEU A 175 -20.21 -23.55 22.89
C LEU A 175 -20.53 -24.59 23.96
N ARG A 176 -21.81 -24.75 24.26
CA ARG A 176 -22.34 -25.82 25.11
C ARG A 176 -22.78 -26.99 24.26
#